data_AF-A0A9E1MAR0-F1
#
_entry.id   AF-A0A9E1MAR0-F1
#
_cell.length_a   1.000
_cell.length_b   1.000
_cell.length_c   1.000
_cell.angle_alpha   90.00
_cell.angle_beta   90.00
_cell.angle_gamma   90.00
#
_symmetry.space_group_name_H-M   'P 1'
#
loop_
_entity.id
_entity.type
_entity.pdbx_description
1 polymer ?
#
loop_
_entity_poly.entity_id
_entity_poly.type
_entity_poly.pdbx_seq_one_letter_code
_entity_poly.pdbx_strand_id
1 'polypeptide(L)'
;MTKEELYLSILDNIQDGVYYVDIHRKIKFWNKGAEQITGYQADEMLGLECSESKLNHIDEFGNHLCITGCPLFATNIDGVVRTERVFVRHKNGYRIPLLGRNMVSTDVSAENI
;
A
#
# COMPACT_ATOMS: atom_id res chain seq x y z
N MET A 1 21.59 -7.23 15.48
CA MET A 1 20.30 -6.74 14.99
C MET A 1 20.27 -5.23 15.15
N THR A 2 20.25 -4.49 14.05
CA THR A 2 20.08 -3.03 14.07
C THR A 2 18.63 -2.66 14.41
N LYS A 3 18.37 -1.37 14.65
CA LYS A 3 17.02 -0.86 14.92
C LYS A 3 16.11 -1.09 13.70
N GLU A 4 16.66 -0.91 12.51
CA GLU A 4 15.99 -1.11 11.22
C GLU A 4 15.62 -2.59 11.03
N GLU A 5 16.56 -3.51 11.29
CA GLU A 5 16.32 -4.95 11.21
C GLU A 5 15.21 -5.39 12.19
N LEU A 6 15.16 -4.81 13.39
CA LEU A 6 14.09 -5.08 14.36
C LEU A 6 12.73 -4.60 13.85
N TYR A 7 12.63 -3.39 13.30
CA TYR A 7 11.36 -2.86 12.79
C TYR A 7 10.86 -3.62 11.57
N LEU A 8 11.74 -3.97 10.64
CA LEU A 8 11.39 -4.82 9.50
C LEU A 8 10.88 -6.18 9.97
N SER A 9 11.56 -6.79 10.95
CA SER A 9 11.10 -8.05 11.56
C SER A 9 9.71 -7.93 12.19
N ILE A 10 9.43 -6.85 12.92
CA ILE A 10 8.09 -6.62 13.49
C ILE A 10 7.04 -6.50 12.37
N LEU A 11 7.33 -5.69 11.34
CA LEU A 11 6.41 -5.50 10.20
C LEU A 11 6.20 -6.78 9.40
N ASP A 12 7.19 -7.67 9.31
CA ASP A 12 7.05 -8.95 8.60
C ASP A 12 6.28 -10.02 9.41
N ASN A 13 6.12 -9.82 10.72
CA ASN A 13 5.42 -10.77 11.59
C ASN A 13 4.00 -10.34 11.97
N ILE A 14 3.55 -9.14 11.59
CA ILE A 14 2.14 -8.74 11.73
C ILE A 14 1.30 -9.35 10.61
N GLN A 15 0.02 -9.61 10.90
CA GLN A 15 -0.93 -10.13 9.92
C GLN A 15 -1.39 -9.05 8.91
N ASP A 16 -1.30 -7.78 9.30
CA ASP A 16 -1.71 -6.68 8.45
C ASP A 16 -0.72 -6.49 7.28
N GLY A 17 -1.27 -6.21 6.11
CA GLY A 17 -0.50 -5.78 4.96
C GLY A 17 -0.11 -4.33 5.09
N VAL A 18 1.20 -4.06 5.06
CA VAL A 18 1.77 -2.72 5.12
C VAL A 18 2.62 -2.50 3.88
N TYR A 19 2.31 -1.43 3.16
CA TYR A 19 3.14 -0.89 2.10
C TYR A 19 3.17 0.63 2.21
N TYR A 20 4.26 1.25 1.75
CA TYR A 20 4.31 2.71 1.61
C TYR A 20 4.77 3.09 0.21
N VAL A 21 4.35 4.27 -0.21
CA VAL A 21 4.75 4.88 -1.48
C VAL A 21 5.49 6.18 -1.23
N ASP A 22 6.39 6.56 -2.14
CA ASP A 22 6.99 7.89 -2.14
C ASP A 22 6.02 8.96 -2.70
N ILE A 23 6.49 10.20 -2.77
CA ILE A 23 5.72 11.34 -3.30
C ILE A 23 5.35 11.17 -4.79
N HIS A 24 6.06 10.32 -5.52
CA HIS A 24 5.77 9.94 -6.90
C HIS A 24 4.88 8.70 -7.00
N ARG A 25 4.33 8.25 -5.86
CA ARG A 25 3.45 7.08 -5.74
C ARG A 25 4.13 5.75 -6.10
N LYS A 26 5.46 5.68 -6.09
CA LYS A 26 6.19 4.43 -6.30
C LYS A 26 6.21 3.62 -5.01
N ILE A 27 5.93 2.33 -5.10
CA ILE A 27 5.95 1.41 -3.96
C ILE A 27 7.40 1.20 -3.51
N LYS A 28 7.71 1.54 -2.26
CA LYS A 28 9.07 1.46 -1.71
C LYS A 28 9.22 0.42 -0.60
N PHE A 29 8.11 -0.11 -0.11
CA PHE A 29 8.09 -1.16 0.90
C PHE A 29 6.85 -2.03 0.73
N TRP A 30 7.00 -3.30 1.07
CA TRP A 30 5.98 -4.33 0.97
C TRP A 30 6.31 -5.43 1.97
N ASN A 31 5.54 -5.53 3.07
CA ASN A 31 5.82 -6.53 4.11
C ASN A 31 5.29 -7.93 3.74
N LYS A 32 5.70 -8.93 4.52
CA LYS A 32 5.20 -10.31 4.39
C LYS A 32 3.67 -10.42 4.52
N GLY A 33 3.02 -9.59 5.34
CA GLY A 33 1.56 -9.55 5.44
C GLY A 33 0.89 -9.17 4.11
N ALA A 34 1.43 -8.17 3.41
CA ALA A 34 0.91 -7.73 2.12
C ALA A 34 1.12 -8.79 1.02
N GLU A 35 2.24 -9.53 1.07
CA GLU A 35 2.46 -10.68 0.19
C GLU A 35 1.42 -11.79 0.42
N GLN A 36 1.17 -12.15 1.67
CA GLN A 36 0.21 -13.20 2.03
C GLN A 36 -1.21 -12.82 1.65
N ILE A 37 -1.60 -11.55 1.90
CA ILE A 37 -2.93 -11.06 1.59
C ILE A 37 -3.14 -11.00 0.08
N THR A 38 -2.21 -10.45 -0.69
CA THR A 38 -2.44 -10.14 -2.11
C THR A 38 -1.94 -11.21 -3.08
N GLY A 39 -1.07 -12.11 -2.61
CA GLY A 39 -0.37 -13.11 -3.41
C GLY A 39 0.80 -12.56 -4.23
N TYR A 40 1.06 -11.26 -4.21
CA TYR A 40 2.20 -10.64 -4.91
C TYR A 40 3.42 -10.54 -4.00
N GLN A 41 4.55 -11.04 -4.47
CA GLN A 41 5.83 -10.95 -3.76
C GLN A 41 6.36 -9.51 -3.82
N ALA A 42 7.19 -9.12 -2.84
CA ALA A 42 7.75 -7.76 -2.79
C ALA A 42 8.52 -7.40 -4.08
N ASP A 43 9.28 -8.34 -4.66
CA ASP A 43 10.03 -8.15 -5.90
C ASP A 43 9.16 -7.89 -7.14
N GLU A 44 7.89 -8.30 -7.11
CA GLU A 44 6.90 -8.01 -8.16
C GLU A 44 6.25 -6.63 -8.02
N MET A 45 6.38 -6.00 -6.85
CA MET A 45 5.63 -4.80 -6.47
C MET A 45 6.53 -3.57 -6.28
N LEU A 46 7.73 -3.76 -5.73
CA LEU A 46 8.65 -2.67 -5.45
C LEU A 46 9.06 -1.94 -6.74
N GLY A 47 9.04 -0.61 -6.68
CA GLY A 47 9.38 0.27 -7.80
C GLY A 47 8.24 0.58 -8.77
N LEU A 48 7.14 -0.17 -8.74
CA LEU A 48 5.95 0.14 -9.53
C LEU A 48 5.23 1.37 -8.99
N GLU A 49 4.62 2.16 -9.87
CA GLU A 49 3.61 3.12 -9.47
C GLU A 49 2.38 2.39 -8.93
N CYS A 50 1.80 2.85 -7.81
CA CYS A 50 0.67 2.16 -7.19
C CYS A 50 -0.56 2.06 -8.11
N SER A 51 -0.75 3.00 -9.03
CA SER A 51 -1.80 2.98 -10.07
C SER A 51 -1.56 1.95 -11.17
N GLU A 52 -0.30 1.62 -11.44
CA GLU A 52 0.10 0.59 -12.41
C GLU A 52 0.28 -0.79 -11.76
N SER A 53 0.18 -0.85 -10.43
CA SER A 53 0.23 -2.09 -9.69
C SER A 53 -0.92 -3.02 -10.08
N LYS A 54 -0.67 -4.33 -9.99
CA LYS A 54 -1.66 -5.35 -10.33
C LYS A 54 -2.82 -5.46 -9.32
N LEU A 55 -2.81 -4.64 -8.26
CA LEU A 55 -3.83 -4.61 -7.20
C LEU A 55 -5.17 -4.07 -7.71
N ASN A 56 -5.16 -3.15 -8.68
CA ASN A 56 -6.36 -2.68 -9.39
C ASN A 56 -7.53 -2.34 -8.44
N HIS A 57 -7.32 -1.44 -7.47
CA HIS A 57 -8.27 -1.12 -6.41
C HIS A 57 -9.65 -0.71 -6.94
N ILE A 58 -10.71 -1.30 -6.38
CA ILE A 58 -12.10 -0.90 -6.64
C ILE A 58 -12.86 -0.61 -5.35
N ASP A 59 -13.92 0.20 -5.44
CA ASP A 59 -14.91 0.37 -4.37
C ASP A 59 -15.96 -0.77 -4.37
N GLU A 60 -16.95 -0.65 -3.50
CA GLU A 60 -18.08 -1.58 -3.37
C GLU A 60 -19.03 -1.60 -4.58
N PHE A 61 -18.98 -0.57 -5.43
CA PHE A 61 -19.75 -0.48 -6.67
C PHE A 61 -18.96 -0.95 -7.89
N GLY A 62 -17.68 -1.31 -7.71
CA GLY A 62 -16.79 -1.75 -8.78
C GLY A 62 -16.07 -0.63 -9.53
N ASN A 63 -16.12 0.62 -9.04
CA ASN A 63 -15.41 1.73 -9.67
C ASN A 63 -13.91 1.64 -9.38
N HIS A 64 -13.09 1.86 -10.41
CA HIS A 64 -11.63 1.86 -10.28
C HIS A 64 -11.10 3.09 -9.54
N LEU A 65 -10.73 2.90 -8.27
CA LEU A 65 -10.33 3.98 -7.37
C LEU A 65 -9.10 4.76 -7.86
N CYS A 66 -8.15 4.08 -8.52
CA CYS A 66 -6.97 4.75 -9.08
C CYS A 66 -7.30 5.79 -10.17
N ILE A 67 -8.52 5.75 -10.74
CA ILE A 67 -8.99 6.66 -11.78
C ILE A 67 -10.03 7.63 -11.24
N THR A 68 -11.00 7.13 -10.46
CA THR A 68 -12.16 7.91 -10.01
C THR A 68 -11.90 8.73 -8.76
N GLY A 69 -10.96 8.31 -7.92
CA GLY A 69 -10.67 8.98 -6.65
C GLY A 69 -10.01 8.01 -5.66
N CYS A 70 -8.69 8.06 -5.58
CA CYS A 70 -7.93 7.16 -4.73
C CYS A 70 -7.82 7.71 -3.30
N PRO A 71 -8.28 6.97 -2.26
CA PRO A 71 -8.17 7.44 -0.86
C PRO A 71 -6.73 7.74 -0.44
N LEU A 72 -5.76 6.93 -0.89
CA LEU A 72 -4.33 7.17 -0.65
C LEU A 72 -3.87 8.50 -1.26
N PHE A 73 -4.27 8.77 -2.50
CA PHE A 73 -3.90 10.02 -3.19
C PHE A 73 -4.55 11.23 -2.52
N ALA A 74 -5.82 11.12 -2.12
CA ALA A 74 -6.49 12.17 -1.37
C ALA A 74 -5.79 12.45 -0.03
N THR A 75 -5.34 11.41 0.69
CA THR A 75 -4.54 11.56 1.91
C THR A 75 -3.19 12.20 1.66
N ASN A 76 -2.51 11.90 0.55
CA ASN A 76 -1.26 12.57 0.20
C ASN A 76 -1.45 14.07 -0.08
N ILE A 77 -2.63 14.50 -0.56
CA ILE A 77 -2.90 15.91 -0.86
C ILE A 77 -3.19 16.73 0.40
N ASP A 78 -4.06 16.24 1.28
CA ASP A 78 -4.59 17.03 2.39
C ASP A 78 -4.09 16.60 3.79
N GLY A 79 -3.33 15.49 3.85
CA GLY A 79 -2.82 14.94 5.12
C GLY A 79 -3.88 14.29 6.00
N VAL A 80 -5.14 14.24 5.58
CA VAL A 80 -6.24 13.66 6.39
C VAL A 80 -6.13 12.13 6.34
N VAL A 81 -6.06 11.51 7.52
CA VAL A 81 -6.07 10.05 7.66
C VAL A 81 -7.43 9.53 7.21
N ARG A 82 -7.42 8.52 6.32
CA ARG A 82 -8.63 7.90 5.78
C ARG A 82 -8.63 6.42 6.06
N THR A 83 -9.79 5.87 6.43
CA THR A 83 -9.98 4.42 6.59
C THR A 83 -11.19 4.03 5.76
N GLU A 84 -10.95 3.29 4.68
CA GLU A 84 -11.97 2.98 3.68
C GLU A 84 -12.00 1.48 3.37
N ARG A 85 -13.19 0.96 3.08
CA ARG A 85 -13.31 -0.40 2.55
C ARG A 85 -12.96 -0.38 1.07
N VAL A 86 -11.97 -1.17 0.68
CA VAL A 86 -11.50 -1.28 -0.71
C VAL A 86 -11.37 -2.75 -1.10
N PHE A 87 -11.47 -3.03 -2.39
CA PHE A 87 -11.27 -4.37 -2.91
C PHE A 87 -10.02 -4.40 -3.80
N VAL A 88 -9.06 -5.24 -3.43
CA VAL A 88 -7.84 -5.47 -4.22
C VAL A 88 -7.97 -6.75 -5.03
N ARG A 89 -7.33 -6.80 -6.19
CA ARG A 89 -7.18 -8.01 -6.99
C ARG A 89 -6.04 -8.84 -6.41
N HIS A 90 -6.35 -10.06 -6.00
CA HIS A 90 -5.34 -11.06 -5.67
C HIS A 90 -4.62 -11.53 -6.94
N LYS A 91 -3.39 -12.03 -6.82
CA LYS A 91 -2.60 -12.58 -7.94
C LYS A 91 -3.33 -13.64 -8.77
N ASN A 92 -4.18 -14.42 -8.12
CA ASN A 92 -5.02 -15.45 -8.77
C ASN A 92 -6.32 -14.91 -9.39
N GLY A 93 -6.52 -13.59 -9.40
CA GLY A 93 -7.59 -12.92 -10.14
C GLY A 93 -8.87 -12.62 -9.36
N TYR A 94 -9.07 -13.20 -8.17
CA TYR A 94 -10.22 -12.89 -7.32
C TYR A 94 -10.05 -11.56 -6.56
N ARG A 95 -11.14 -11.05 -5.96
CA ARG A 95 -11.14 -9.81 -5.18
C ARG A 95 -11.11 -10.08 -3.69
N ILE A 96 -10.32 -9.30 -2.96
CA ILE A 96 -10.19 -9.37 -1.50
C ILE A 96 -10.72 -8.07 -0.90
N PRO A 97 -11.76 -8.13 -0.06
CA PRO A 97 -12.19 -6.96 0.71
C PRO A 97 -11.18 -6.66 1.81
N LEU A 98 -10.72 -5.42 1.88
CA LEU A 98 -9.80 -4.93 2.89
C LEU A 98 -10.35 -3.65 3.50
N LEU A 99 -10.02 -3.41 4.77
CA LEU A 99 -10.16 -2.10 5.39
C LEU A 99 -8.80 -1.40 5.27
N GLY A 100 -8.67 -0.49 4.31
CA GLY A 100 -7.42 0.22 4.05
C GLY A 100 -7.33 1.51 4.87
N ARG A 101 -6.31 1.62 5.72
CA ARG A 101 -6.00 2.84 6.48
C ARG A 101 -4.82 3.56 5.84
N ASN A 102 -5.06 4.78 5.35
CA ASN A 102 -4.06 5.62 4.70
C ASN A 102 -3.67 6.77 5.62
N MET A 103 -2.36 7.03 5.75
CA MET A 103 -1.81 8.16 6.48
C MET A 103 -0.54 8.65 5.80
N VAL A 104 -0.28 9.95 5.88
CA VAL A 104 1.02 10.51 5.48
C VAL A 104 2.00 10.27 6.63
N SER A 105 3.15 9.68 6.32
CA SER A 105 4.27 9.62 7.25
C SER A 105 5.16 10.83 7.00
N THR A 106 5.29 11.71 7.98
CA THR A 106 6.20 12.86 7.90
C THR A 106 7.60 12.42 8.29
N ASP A 107 8.32 11.79 7.36
CA ASP A 107 9.77 11.64 7.52
C ASP A 107 10.46 12.89 6.96
N VAL A 108 10.84 13.81 7.86
CA VAL A 108 11.53 15.08 7.57
C VAL A 108 12.98 14.85 7.06
N SER A 109 13.38 13.60 6.86
CA SER A 109 14.75 13.22 6.46
C SER A 109 14.85 12.64 5.04
N ALA A 110 13.74 12.45 4.34
CA ALA A 110 13.71 11.79 3.02
C ALA A 110 13.75 12.74 1.80
N GLU A 111 14.00 14.03 2.00
CA GLU A 111 14.10 15.01 0.90
C GLU A 111 15.45 15.01 0.15
N ASN A 112 16.44 14.16 0.51
CA ASN A 112 17.79 14.25 -0.08
C ASN A 112 18.59 12.93 -0.19
N ILE A 113 18.04 11.88 -0.84
CA ILE A 113 18.87 10.81 -1.44
C ILE A 113 18.31 10.39 -2.80
#